data_AF-A0A7J5EGN1-F1
#
_entry.id   AF-A0A7J5EGN1-F1
#
_cell.length_a   1.000
_cell.length_b   1.000
_cell.length_c   1.000
_cell.angle_alpha   90.00
_cell.angle_beta   90.00
_cell.angle_gamma   90.00
#
_symmetry.space_group_name_H-M   'P 1'
#
loop_
_entity.id
_entity.type
_entity.pdbx_description
1 polymer ?
#
loop_
_entity_poly.entity_id
_entity_poly.type
_entity_poly.pdbx_seq_one_letter_code
_entity_poly.pdbx_strand_id
1 'polypeptide(L)'
;MNDAPLPQRTDGRIVGIGASAGGLESLEQLFSVVPQDTGLAFVVVQHLSPDFRSLMDELIARRSDMPVVVVEDGVAVTANHIYLMPPGKEMIIRDRHLWLTDKEPHTFSLPIDGFFRSLAQDVGAQAVAIVLSGSGSEKVCGSL
;
A
#
# COMPACT_ATOMS: atom_id res chain seq x y z
N MET A 1 10.21 -11.45 -30.86
CA MET A 1 9.03 -11.95 -30.11
C MET A 1 9.32 -11.70 -28.65
N ASN A 2 8.75 -10.62 -28.10
CA ASN A 2 9.03 -10.19 -26.74
C ASN A 2 8.06 -10.96 -25.83
N ASP A 3 8.51 -12.12 -25.35
CA ASP A 3 7.80 -12.90 -24.34
C ASP A 3 8.09 -12.23 -22.99
N ALA A 4 7.37 -11.13 -22.71
CA ALA A 4 7.39 -10.58 -21.36
C ALA A 4 6.78 -11.65 -20.44
N PRO A 5 7.48 -12.11 -19.40
CA PRO A 5 6.96 -13.14 -18.53
C PRO A 5 5.60 -12.70 -18.00
N LEU A 6 4.59 -13.57 -18.15
CA LEU A 6 3.26 -13.35 -17.60
C LEU A 6 3.40 -13.03 -16.11
N PRO A 7 2.68 -12.02 -15.57
CA PRO A 7 2.79 -11.66 -14.18
C PRO A 7 2.48 -12.90 -13.33
N GLN A 8 3.48 -13.38 -12.59
CA GLN A 8 3.34 -14.57 -11.78
C GLN A 8 2.31 -14.28 -10.69
N ARG A 9 1.17 -14.96 -10.73
CA ARG A 9 0.19 -14.98 -9.63
C ARG A 9 0.94 -15.41 -8.38
N THR A 10 0.80 -14.66 -7.30
CA THR A 10 1.50 -14.98 -6.05
C THR A 10 0.93 -16.27 -5.46
N ASP A 11 1.72 -17.34 -5.42
CA ASP A 11 1.64 -18.34 -4.34
C ASP A 11 2.38 -17.85 -3.07
N GLY A 12 3.00 -16.66 -3.15
CA GLY A 12 3.86 -16.03 -2.16
C GLY A 12 3.15 -15.14 -1.13
N ARG A 13 3.92 -14.54 -0.23
CA ARG A 13 3.39 -13.73 0.89
C ARG A 13 2.91 -12.35 0.42
N ILE A 14 1.86 -11.84 1.05
CA ILE A 14 1.38 -10.47 0.85
C ILE A 14 1.72 -9.65 2.09
N VAL A 15 2.42 -8.54 1.87
CA VAL A 15 2.87 -7.62 2.92
C VAL A 15 1.94 -6.41 2.92
N GLY A 16 1.08 -6.29 3.93
CA GLY A 16 0.30 -5.08 4.19
C GLY A 16 1.14 -4.08 4.98
N ILE A 17 1.26 -2.85 4.47
CA ILE A 17 1.98 -1.76 5.13
C ILE A 17 0.98 -0.67 5.50
N GLY A 18 0.83 -0.41 6.79
CA GLY A 18 0.01 0.66 7.34
C GLY A 18 0.85 1.88 7.67
N ALA A 19 0.52 3.04 7.12
CA ALA A 19 1.22 4.31 7.36
C ALA A 19 0.25 5.48 7.61
N SER A 20 0.67 6.47 8.41
CA SER A 20 -0.09 7.70 8.68
C SER A 20 0.66 8.95 8.18
N ALA A 21 0.33 10.15 8.67
CA ALA A 21 0.84 11.46 8.23
C ALA A 21 2.37 11.64 8.19
N GLY A 22 3.13 10.73 8.82
CA GLY A 22 4.60 10.72 8.83
C GLY A 22 5.26 9.51 8.17
N GLY A 23 4.49 8.57 7.64
CA GLY A 23 5.03 7.29 7.20
C GLY A 23 5.76 7.35 5.86
N LEU A 24 5.76 8.50 5.17
CA LEU A 24 6.34 8.65 3.83
C LEU A 24 7.86 8.41 3.82
N GLU A 25 8.61 9.07 4.71
CA GLU A 25 10.06 8.85 4.82
C GLU A 25 10.39 7.38 5.18
N SER A 26 9.53 6.76 6.00
CA SER A 26 9.69 5.35 6.37
C SER A 26 9.42 4.41 5.19
N LEU A 27 8.43 4.71 4.36
CA LEU A 27 8.14 3.97 3.12
C LEU A 27 9.29 4.11 2.12
N GLU A 28 9.83 5.33 1.94
CA GLU A 28 11.00 5.56 1.10
C GLU A 28 12.21 4.75 1.56
N GLN A 29 12.52 4.79 2.86
CA GLN A 29 13.64 4.04 3.40
C GLN A 29 13.45 2.54 3.22
N LEU A 30 12.23 2.04 3.46
CA LEU A 30 11.90 0.63 3.27
C LEU A 30 12.12 0.22 1.81
N PHE A 31 11.52 0.93 0.86
CA PHE A 31 11.60 0.55 -0.56
C PHE A 31 12.96 0.83 -1.19
N SER A 32 13.79 1.70 -0.59
CA SER A 32 15.17 1.95 -1.05
C SER A 32 16.10 0.75 -0.89
N VAL A 33 15.75 -0.21 -0.03
CA VAL A 33 16.57 -1.40 0.25
C VAL A 33 15.90 -2.72 -0.15
N VAL A 34 14.65 -2.67 -0.62
CA VAL A 34 13.90 -3.85 -1.06
C VAL A 34 14.22 -4.16 -2.52
N PRO A 35 14.74 -5.35 -2.86
CA PRO A 35 14.96 -5.76 -4.24
C PRO A 35 13.66 -5.83 -5.05
N GLN A 36 13.75 -5.63 -6.36
CA GLN A 36 12.58 -5.70 -7.25
C GLN A 36 12.01 -7.13 -7.42
N ASP A 37 12.77 -8.18 -7.13
CA ASP A 37 12.46 -9.58 -7.43
C ASP A 37 12.25 -10.45 -6.18
N THR A 38 11.72 -9.85 -5.11
CA THR A 38 11.47 -10.52 -3.81
C THR A 38 10.51 -11.70 -3.84
N GLY A 39 9.65 -11.80 -4.86
CA GLY A 39 8.50 -12.71 -4.89
C GLY A 39 7.36 -12.30 -3.97
N LEU A 40 7.46 -11.14 -3.32
CA LEU A 40 6.46 -10.57 -2.41
C LEU A 40 5.59 -9.54 -3.13
N ALA A 41 4.36 -9.38 -2.67
CA ALA A 41 3.52 -8.24 -3.04
C ALA A 41 3.39 -7.29 -1.85
N PHE A 42 3.52 -6.00 -2.08
CA PHE A 42 3.41 -4.97 -1.06
C PHE A 42 2.12 -4.18 -1.26
N VAL A 43 1.30 -4.06 -0.23
CA VAL A 43 0.06 -3.29 -0.28
C VAL A 43 0.13 -2.19 0.77
N VAL A 44 0.25 -0.94 0.32
CA VAL A 44 0.37 0.24 1.16
C VAL A 44 -1.01 0.83 1.39
N VAL A 45 -1.43 0.79 2.66
CA VAL A 45 -2.66 1.39 3.16
C VAL A 45 -2.28 2.57 4.01
N GLN A 46 -2.82 3.73 3.66
CA GLN A 46 -2.48 4.96 4.32
C GLN A 46 -3.69 5.83 4.65
N HIS A 47 -3.55 6.60 5.71
CA HIS A 47 -4.49 7.66 6.06
C HIS A 47 -3.88 9.02 5.69
N LEU A 48 -3.77 9.29 4.39
CA LEU A 48 -3.29 10.58 3.88
C LEU A 48 -4.41 11.41 3.28
N SER A 49 -4.26 12.74 3.32
CA SER A 49 -5.09 13.64 2.52
C SER A 49 -4.80 13.43 1.02
N PRO A 50 -5.76 13.76 0.14
CA PRO A 50 -5.62 13.54 -1.31
C PRO A 50 -4.36 14.17 -1.92
N ASP A 51 -3.88 15.26 -1.34
CA ASP A 51 -2.73 16.04 -1.81
C ASP A 51 -1.40 15.28 -1.72
N PHE A 52 -1.28 14.26 -0.87
CA PHE A 52 -0.04 13.48 -0.70
C PHE A 52 0.08 12.30 -1.67
N ARG A 53 -0.97 11.98 -2.46
CA ARG A 53 -0.94 10.84 -3.38
C ARG A 53 0.13 11.00 -4.46
N SER A 54 0.15 12.15 -5.12
CA SER A 54 1.04 12.45 -6.26
C SER A 54 2.51 12.63 -5.86
N LEU A 55 2.79 12.72 -4.55
CA LEU A 55 4.16 12.74 -4.07
C LEU A 55 4.66 11.30 -3.86
N MET A 56 3.78 10.40 -3.43
CA MET A 56 4.19 9.06 -2.99
C MET A 56 4.47 8.09 -4.14
N ASP A 57 3.69 8.15 -5.22
CA ASP A 57 3.97 7.42 -6.45
C ASP A 57 5.34 7.84 -7.04
N GLU A 58 5.60 9.14 -7.13
CA GLU A 58 6.89 9.66 -7.60
C GLU A 58 8.06 9.26 -6.68
N LEU A 59 7.88 9.32 -5.36
CA LEU A 59 8.95 9.02 -4.41
C LEU A 59 9.31 7.53 -4.41
N ILE A 60 8.32 6.64 -4.41
CA ILE A 60 8.55 5.20 -4.45
C ILE A 60 9.16 4.82 -5.80
N ALA A 61 8.64 5.35 -6.92
CA ALA A 61 9.17 5.07 -8.25
C ALA A 61 10.62 5.56 -8.45
N ARG A 62 11.06 6.60 -7.71
CA ARG A 62 12.46 7.07 -7.74
C ARG A 62 13.41 6.19 -6.92
N ARG A 63 12.90 5.42 -5.96
CA ARG A 63 13.69 4.67 -4.97
C ARG A 63 13.56 3.16 -5.10
N SER A 64 12.65 2.68 -5.93
CA SER A 64 12.42 1.27 -6.19
C SER A 64 12.24 1.03 -7.69
N ASP A 65 12.87 -0.03 -8.19
CA ASP A 65 12.62 -0.54 -9.54
C ASP A 65 11.33 -1.38 -9.61
N MET A 66 10.66 -1.61 -8.48
CA MET A 66 9.41 -2.37 -8.42
C MET A 66 8.24 -1.55 -8.97
N PRO A 67 7.38 -2.12 -9.84
CA PRO A 67 6.22 -1.41 -10.39
C PRO A 67 5.25 -0.99 -9.28
N VAL A 68 4.90 0.31 -9.30
CA VAL A 68 3.91 0.92 -8.40
C VAL A 68 2.58 1.02 -9.13
N VAL A 69 1.53 0.46 -8.54
CA VAL A 69 0.18 0.40 -9.08
C VAL A 69 -0.77 1.08 -8.12
N VAL A 70 -1.47 2.12 -8.56
CA VAL A 70 -2.62 2.62 -7.80
C VAL A 70 -3.77 1.65 -8.00
N VAL A 71 -4.32 1.17 -6.89
CA VAL A 71 -5.34 0.12 -6.92
C VAL A 71 -6.61 0.64 -7.56
N GLU A 72 -7.16 -0.17 -8.47
CA GLU A 72 -8.52 -0.08 -8.98
C GLU A 72 -9.35 -1.23 -8.38
N ASP A 73 -10.68 -1.13 -8.48
CA ASP A 73 -11.55 -2.15 -7.89
C ASP A 73 -11.37 -3.51 -8.58
N GLY A 74 -11.20 -4.56 -7.78
CA GLY A 74 -11.06 -5.94 -8.24
C GLY A 74 -9.67 -6.30 -8.80
N VAL A 75 -8.63 -5.53 -8.48
CA VAL A 75 -7.27 -5.79 -8.99
C VAL A 75 -6.65 -7.02 -8.32
N ALA A 76 -6.16 -7.96 -9.13
CA ALA A 76 -5.44 -9.14 -8.65
C ALA A 76 -4.04 -8.79 -8.12
N VAL A 77 -3.66 -9.37 -6.98
CA VAL A 77 -2.34 -9.14 -6.37
C VAL A 77 -1.28 -10.07 -6.98
N THR A 78 -0.29 -9.46 -7.63
CA THR A 78 0.83 -10.12 -8.30
C THR A 78 2.15 -9.83 -7.60
N ALA A 79 3.11 -10.76 -7.76
CA ALA A 79 4.40 -10.68 -7.07
C ALA A 79 5.19 -9.50 -7.62
N ASN A 80 6.13 -8.97 -6.83
CA ASN A 80 7.02 -7.90 -7.26
C ASN A 80 6.26 -6.64 -7.68
N HIS A 81 5.21 -6.29 -6.95
CA HIS A 81 4.42 -5.08 -7.17
C HIS A 81 4.15 -4.37 -5.85
N ILE A 82 4.07 -3.04 -5.94
CA ILE A 82 3.67 -2.15 -4.86
C ILE A 82 2.29 -1.60 -5.19
N TYR A 83 1.30 -1.89 -4.36
CA TYR A 83 -0.08 -1.44 -4.52
C TYR A 83 -0.38 -0.29 -3.58
N LEU A 84 -0.87 0.83 -4.12
CA LEU A 84 -1.22 2.02 -3.35
C LEU A 84 -2.74 2.17 -3.27
N MET A 85 -3.27 2.29 -2.05
CA MET A 85 -4.68 2.61 -1.84
C MET A 85 -5.00 4.04 -2.34
N PRO A 86 -6.02 4.23 -3.19
CA PRO A 86 -6.45 5.57 -3.60
C PRO A 86 -7.08 6.37 -2.43
N PRO A 87 -7.03 7.71 -2.48
CA PRO A 87 -7.59 8.57 -1.44
C PRO A 87 -9.12 8.48 -1.39
N GLY A 88 -9.69 8.67 -0.20
CA GLY A 88 -11.15 8.65 0.00
C GLY A 88 -11.81 7.29 -0.16
N LYS A 89 -11.01 6.22 -0.28
CA LYS A 89 -11.48 4.84 -0.36
C LYS A 89 -11.08 4.05 0.88
N GLU A 90 -11.84 3.00 1.13
CA GLU A 90 -11.43 1.88 1.98
C GLU A 90 -11.07 0.70 1.08
N MET A 91 -10.13 -0.12 1.53
CA MET A 91 -9.65 -1.27 0.77
C MET A 91 -9.67 -2.52 1.61
N ILE A 92 -10.13 -3.61 1.02
CA ILE A 92 -10.04 -4.96 1.57
C ILE A 92 -9.39 -5.88 0.56
N ILE A 93 -8.90 -7.04 1.03
CA ILE A 93 -8.47 -8.13 0.16
C ILE A 93 -9.40 -9.33 0.31
N ARG A 94 -9.76 -9.94 -0.82
CA ARG A 94 -10.55 -11.17 -0.89
C ARG A 94 -10.19 -11.95 -2.15
N ASP A 95 -9.98 -13.26 -2.01
CA ASP A 95 -9.53 -14.14 -3.08
C ASP A 95 -8.22 -13.66 -3.72
N ARG A 96 -7.35 -13.00 -2.94
CA ARG A 96 -6.13 -12.30 -3.39
C ARG A 96 -6.38 -11.17 -4.40
N HIS A 97 -7.58 -10.59 -4.38
CA HIS A 97 -7.94 -9.39 -5.14
C HIS A 97 -8.21 -8.24 -4.17
N LEU A 98 -7.79 -7.04 -4.56
CA LEU A 98 -8.02 -5.81 -3.83
C LEU A 98 -9.36 -5.22 -4.27
N TRP A 99 -10.23 -4.96 -3.30
CA TRP A 99 -11.56 -4.39 -3.51
C TRP A 99 -11.64 -3.04 -2.84
N LEU A 100 -12.25 -2.08 -3.52
CA LEU A 100 -12.35 -0.71 -3.06
C LEU A 100 -13.81 -0.34 -2.77
N THR A 101 -14.02 0.36 -1.67
CA THR A 101 -15.31 0.95 -1.32
C THR A 101 -15.13 2.43 -1.00
N ASP A 102 -16.18 3.22 -1.17
CA ASP A 102 -16.15 4.62 -0.78
C ASP A 102 -16.09 4.74 0.74
N LYS A 103 -15.19 5.59 1.22
CA LYS A 103 -15.11 5.90 2.65
C LYS A 103 -16.33 6.73 3.05
N GLU A 104 -17.07 6.26 4.05
CA GLU A 104 -18.19 7.04 4.59
C GLU A 104 -17.69 8.31 5.29
N PRO A 105 -18.26 9.50 4.98
CA PRO A 105 -17.74 10.79 5.43
C PRO A 105 -17.83 11.05 6.95
N HIS A 106 -18.42 10.13 7.73
CA HIS A 106 -18.66 10.30 9.17
C HIS A 106 -18.17 9.12 10.03
N THR A 107 -17.46 8.17 9.43
CA THR A 107 -16.93 7.01 10.15
C THR A 107 -15.46 7.27 10.50
N PHE A 108 -15.12 7.18 11.79
CA PHE A 108 -13.74 7.04 12.27
C PHE A 108 -13.22 5.64 11.93
N SER A 109 -13.21 5.31 10.64
CA SER A 109 -12.62 4.08 10.16
C SER A 109 -11.11 4.29 10.04
N LEU A 110 -10.36 3.38 10.66
CA LEU A 110 -8.93 3.22 10.45
C LEU A 110 -8.78 2.22 9.29
N PRO A 111 -8.59 2.69 8.03
CA PRO A 111 -8.55 1.79 6.86
C PRO A 111 -7.46 0.72 6.97
N ILE A 112 -6.40 1.00 7.76
CA ILE A 112 -5.33 0.05 8.07
C ILE A 112 -5.89 -1.19 8.79
N ASP A 113 -6.71 -1.00 9.83
CA ASP A 113 -7.25 -2.11 10.63
C ASP A 113 -8.21 -2.97 9.81
N GLY A 114 -9.05 -2.33 8.99
CA GLY A 114 -9.96 -3.01 8.08
C GLY A 114 -9.20 -3.88 7.08
N PHE A 115 -8.18 -3.30 6.44
CA PHE A 115 -7.35 -4.03 5.50
C PHE A 115 -6.60 -5.18 6.16
N PHE A 116 -5.92 -4.96 7.28
CA PHE A 116 -5.15 -6.01 7.97
C PHE A 116 -6.02 -7.17 8.43
N ARG A 117 -7.26 -6.90 8.84
CA ARG A 117 -8.23 -7.95 9.16
C ARG A 117 -8.56 -8.78 7.95
N SER A 118 -8.88 -8.14 6.81
CA SER A 118 -9.17 -8.87 5.56
C SER A 118 -7.94 -9.65 5.06
N LEU A 119 -6.74 -9.08 5.23
CA LEU A 119 -5.48 -9.71 4.86
C LEU A 119 -5.21 -10.98 5.68
N ALA A 120 -5.42 -10.91 7.00
CA ALA A 120 -5.27 -12.06 7.88
C ALA A 120 -6.31 -13.15 7.57
N GLN A 121 -7.53 -12.78 7.18
CA GLN A 121 -8.60 -13.71 6.84
C GLN A 121 -8.38 -14.41 5.49
N ASP A 122 -7.91 -13.68 4.48
CA ASP A 122 -7.76 -14.19 3.12
C ASP A 122 -6.42 -14.92 2.92
N VAL A 123 -5.32 -14.33 3.40
CA VAL A 123 -3.95 -14.79 3.11
C VAL A 123 -3.38 -15.63 4.27
N GLY A 124 -3.94 -15.50 5.48
CA GLY A 124 -3.61 -16.34 6.63
C GLY A 124 -2.14 -16.29 7.00
N ALA A 125 -1.50 -17.46 7.12
CA ALA A 125 -0.10 -17.59 7.51
C ALA A 125 0.91 -16.99 6.51
N GLN A 126 0.45 -16.64 5.29
CA GLN A 126 1.27 -15.97 4.29
C GLN A 126 1.16 -14.44 4.39
N ALA A 127 0.35 -13.89 5.30
CA ALA A 127 0.23 -12.47 5.52
C ALA A 127 1.38 -11.94 6.37
N VAL A 128 1.89 -10.76 6.00
CA VAL A 128 2.80 -9.97 6.85
C VAL A 128 2.18 -8.59 7.01
N ALA A 129 2.12 -8.07 8.24
CA ALA A 129 1.65 -6.73 8.53
C ALA A 129 2.81 -5.88 9.08
N ILE A 130 3.04 -4.73 8.47
CA ILE A 130 4.04 -3.74 8.90
C ILE A 130 3.29 -2.46 9.25
N VAL A 131 3.46 -1.95 10.47
CA VAL A 131 2.94 -0.65 10.87
C VAL A 131 4.12 0.30 10.96
N LEU A 132 4.10 1.37 10.17
CA LEU A 132 5.11 2.41 10.19
C LEU A 132 4.62 3.59 11.03
N SER A 133 5.48 4.06 11.95
CA SER A 133 5.15 5.18 12.83
C SER A 133 4.92 6.46 12.02
N GLY A 134 3.79 7.11 12.27
CA GLY A 134 3.53 8.48 11.80
C GLY A 134 4.17 9.48 12.74
N SER A 135 5.44 9.83 12.49
CA SER A 135 6.10 10.96 13.15
C SER A 135 6.46 12.00 12.10
N GLY A 136 5.45 12.45 11.36
CA GLY A 136 5.57 13.61 10.51
C GLY A 136 5.53 14.79 11.46
N SER A 137 6.59 15.58 11.48
CA SER A 137 6.54 16.90 12.07
C SER A 137 5.23 17.57 11.66
N GLU A 138 4.27 17.71 12.60
CA GLU A 138 3.29 18.76 12.51
C GLU A 138 4.13 20.03 12.49
N LYS A 139 4.52 20.50 11.31
CA LYS A 139 4.82 21.90 11.14
C LYS A 139 3.50 22.59 11.39
N VAL A 140 3.27 22.93 12.66
CA VAL A 140 2.36 24.00 13.04
C VAL A 140 2.67 25.12 12.06
N CYS A 141 1.74 25.34 11.12
CA CYS A 141 1.74 26.55 10.33
C CYS A 141 1.34 27.64 11.31
N GLY A 142 2.33 28.16 12.04
CA GLY A 142 2.20 29.38 12.80
C GLY A 142 2.10 30.52 11.80
N SER A 143 0.90 30.77 11.30
CA SER A 143 0.57 32.06 10.70
C SER A 143 0.06 32.98 11.81
N LEU A 144 0.96 33.90 12.18
CA LEU A 144 0.78 35.17 12.91
C LEU A 144 0.43 35.11 14.40
#